data_AF-A0A1X0Y926-F1
#
_entry.id   AF-A0A1X0Y926-F1
#
_cell.length_a   1.000
_cell.length_b   1.000
_cell.length_c   1.000
_cell.angle_alpha   90.00
_cell.angle_beta   90.00
_cell.angle_gamma   90.00
#
_symmetry.space_group_name_H-M   'P 1'
#
loop_
_entity.id
_entity.type
_entity.pdbx_description
1 polymer ?
#
loop_
_entity_poly.entity_id
_entity_poly.type
_entity_poly.pdbx_seq_one_letter_code
_entity_poly.pdbx_strand_id
1 'polypeptide(L)'
;MEQEPIWIVKRAVDALGYEQTADELGKSARTVRRWVAGEASPSKSDLLVLEQLLFDFYRPAQGTGDFTFIDLFAGIGGIRRAFEAYGGRCIFTSEWDEYAQKTYRANFDDSHDLAGDINEIIGEVRTHIPQTPDVLLAGFPCQPFSIAGVSKKNALGRPHGFACKDQGNLFFHIASMLEDLRPPAFLLENVKNLERHDKGKTFDVIKYTLEKELGYQVFHKVIDAKGFVPQHRERIFIVGFDGKTDFSWNDLNLPDPKSKTLGDILLPDDEVDAKYTLSDKLWLYLQNYAAKHKAAGNGFGFGMTKREDIARTLSARYYKDGSEILVYQGPKKNPRRLTPRECARLMGYPDSFRIPVSDTRAYKQFGNSVVVPVVQEVARIMVPHVLALKKARVNKYEVVLCSFGNPDHGQVSPQSPSRRVWVDSLDEASKSCREYINQWNLGSGNWTGEAGNVYLNGIKVASISYNGRIWSENLTLSSNG
;
A
#
# COMPACT_ATOMS: atom_id res chain seq x y z
N MET A 1 -28.47 -11.10 7.44
CA MET A 1 -28.40 -12.58 7.44
C MET A 1 -28.89 -13.23 6.14
N GLU A 2 -29.76 -12.60 5.32
CA GLU A 2 -30.25 -13.23 4.06
C GLU A 2 -29.20 -13.34 2.92
N GLN A 3 -28.02 -12.73 3.05
CA GLN A 3 -26.97 -12.74 2.01
C GLN A 3 -25.85 -13.76 2.23
N GLU A 4 -25.88 -14.51 3.34
CA GLU A 4 -24.80 -15.43 3.74
C GLU A 4 -24.49 -16.52 2.69
N PRO A 5 -25.49 -17.18 2.04
CA PRO A 5 -25.20 -18.21 1.04
C PRO A 5 -24.58 -17.66 -0.25
N ILE A 6 -25.05 -16.50 -0.71
CA ILE A 6 -24.53 -15.84 -1.92
C ILE A 6 -23.10 -15.35 -1.66
N TRP A 7 -22.84 -14.84 -0.46
CA TRP A 7 -21.52 -14.38 -0.05
C TRP A 7 -20.48 -15.51 -0.04
N ILE A 8 -20.82 -16.68 0.54
CA ILE A 8 -19.94 -17.85 0.56
C ILE A 8 -19.61 -18.30 -0.87
N VAL A 9 -20.61 -18.41 -1.74
CA VAL A 9 -20.39 -18.79 -3.15
C VAL A 9 -19.52 -17.76 -3.87
N LYS A 10 -19.78 -16.46 -3.68
CA LYS A 10 -18.96 -15.39 -4.26
C LYS A 10 -17.51 -15.49 -3.82
N ARG A 11 -17.25 -15.71 -2.52
CA ARG A 11 -15.88 -15.87 -2.02
C ARG A 11 -15.16 -17.07 -2.63
N ALA A 12 -15.83 -18.21 -2.75
CA ALA A 12 -15.23 -19.40 -3.37
C ALA A 12 -14.92 -19.16 -4.85
N VAL A 13 -15.84 -18.52 -5.58
CA VAL A 13 -15.63 -18.15 -6.99
C VAL A 13 -14.53 -17.10 -7.17
N ASP A 14 -14.40 -16.15 -6.24
CA ASP A 14 -13.30 -15.18 -6.25
C ASP A 14 -11.95 -15.88 -6.06
N ALA A 15 -11.89 -16.86 -5.15
CA ALA A 15 -10.70 -17.62 -4.81
C ALA A 15 -10.26 -18.61 -5.91
N LEU A 16 -11.20 -19.40 -6.44
CA LEU A 16 -10.93 -20.55 -7.32
C LEU A 16 -11.34 -20.30 -8.78
N GLY A 17 -12.23 -19.34 -9.02
CA GLY A 17 -12.88 -19.16 -10.32
C GLY A 17 -14.08 -20.09 -10.51
N TYR A 18 -14.95 -19.74 -11.47
CA TYR A 18 -16.22 -20.43 -11.71
C TYR A 18 -16.09 -21.91 -12.05
N GLU A 19 -15.12 -22.27 -12.90
CA GLU A 19 -14.95 -23.65 -13.38
C GLU A 19 -14.46 -24.53 -12.23
N GLN A 20 -13.36 -24.15 -11.58
CA GLN A 20 -12.81 -24.91 -10.44
C GLN A 20 -13.80 -24.99 -9.27
N THR A 21 -14.51 -23.91 -8.95
CA THR A 21 -15.55 -23.95 -7.90
C THR A 21 -16.65 -24.95 -8.26
N ALA A 22 -17.04 -25.03 -9.53
CA ALA A 22 -18.05 -25.97 -9.98
C ALA A 22 -17.57 -27.42 -9.92
N ASP A 23 -16.31 -27.67 -10.30
CA ASP A 23 -15.68 -28.99 -10.23
C ASP A 23 -15.64 -29.52 -8.80
N GLU A 24 -15.20 -28.71 -7.83
CA GLU A 24 -15.14 -29.09 -6.41
C GLU A 24 -16.52 -29.39 -5.80
N LEU A 25 -17.58 -28.79 -6.36
CA LEU A 25 -18.96 -29.03 -5.93
C LEU A 25 -19.68 -30.15 -6.70
N GLY A 26 -19.05 -30.71 -7.73
CA GLY A 26 -19.72 -31.61 -8.67
C GLY A 26 -20.92 -30.96 -9.36
N LYS A 27 -20.85 -29.66 -9.67
CA LYS A 27 -21.90 -28.89 -10.35
C LYS A 27 -21.41 -28.37 -11.70
N SER A 28 -22.32 -27.76 -12.47
CA SER A 28 -21.94 -27.00 -13.67
C SER A 28 -21.57 -25.55 -13.31
N ALA A 29 -20.63 -24.96 -14.04
CA ALA A 29 -20.29 -23.54 -13.88
C ALA A 29 -21.50 -22.61 -14.13
N ARG A 30 -22.48 -23.05 -14.93
CA ARG A 30 -23.77 -22.34 -15.10
C ARG A 30 -24.56 -22.29 -13.79
N THR A 31 -24.59 -23.37 -13.04
CA THR A 31 -25.28 -23.44 -11.73
C THR A 31 -24.64 -22.46 -10.75
N VAL A 32 -23.31 -22.45 -10.66
CA VAL A 32 -22.57 -21.54 -9.77
C VAL A 32 -22.80 -20.07 -10.16
N ARG A 33 -22.81 -19.74 -11.46
CA ARG A 33 -23.14 -18.38 -11.94
C ARG A 33 -24.54 -17.91 -11.49
N ARG A 34 -25.54 -18.80 -11.53
CA ARG A 34 -26.91 -18.50 -11.06
C ARG A 34 -26.96 -18.27 -9.56
N TRP A 35 -26.16 -18.99 -8.76
CA TRP A 35 -26.03 -18.74 -7.32
C TRP A 35 -25.42 -17.38 -7.02
N VAL A 36 -24.34 -17.01 -7.73
CA VAL A 36 -23.71 -15.68 -7.60
C VAL A 36 -24.69 -14.54 -7.96
N ALA A 37 -25.52 -14.76 -8.98
CA ALA A 37 -26.55 -13.82 -9.43
C ALA A 37 -27.78 -13.76 -8.50
N GLY A 38 -27.88 -14.64 -7.50
CA GLY A 38 -29.05 -14.73 -6.62
C GLY A 38 -30.29 -15.34 -7.28
N GLU A 39 -30.14 -15.93 -8.47
CA GLU A 39 -31.24 -16.56 -9.23
C GLU A 39 -31.57 -17.98 -8.74
N ALA A 40 -30.71 -18.55 -7.90
CA ALA A 40 -30.86 -19.84 -7.23
C ALA A 40 -29.99 -19.84 -5.96
N SER A 41 -30.20 -20.81 -5.07
CA SER A 41 -29.40 -20.95 -3.85
C SER A 41 -28.67 -22.29 -3.80
N PRO A 42 -27.45 -22.32 -3.24
CA PRO A 42 -26.76 -23.57 -2.93
C PRO A 42 -27.53 -24.36 -1.86
N SER A 43 -27.41 -25.70 -1.87
CA SER A 43 -27.90 -26.52 -0.75
C SER A 43 -27.00 -26.38 0.48
N LYS A 44 -27.45 -26.83 1.65
CA LYS A 44 -26.62 -26.86 2.87
C LYS A 44 -25.33 -27.67 2.69
N SER A 45 -25.39 -28.79 1.95
CA SER A 45 -24.22 -29.61 1.66
C SER A 45 -23.25 -28.88 0.73
N ASP A 46 -23.75 -28.15 -0.26
CA ASP A 46 -22.91 -27.31 -1.13
C ASP A 46 -22.23 -26.20 -0.31
N LEU A 47 -22.95 -25.58 0.63
CA LEU A 47 -22.40 -24.56 1.54
C LEU A 47 -21.30 -25.12 2.44
N LEU A 48 -21.49 -26.32 3.03
CA LEU A 48 -20.46 -26.98 3.83
C LEU A 48 -19.20 -27.28 3.02
N VAL A 49 -19.35 -27.73 1.77
CA VAL A 49 -18.20 -27.95 0.88
C VAL A 49 -17.52 -26.62 0.57
N LEU A 50 -18.28 -25.56 0.27
CA LEU A 50 -17.72 -24.23 0.04
C LEU A 50 -17.02 -23.67 1.27
N GLU A 51 -17.60 -23.82 2.46
CA GLU A 51 -17.00 -23.41 3.73
C GLU A 51 -15.72 -24.19 4.01
N GLN A 52 -15.70 -25.51 3.75
CA GLN A 52 -14.50 -26.33 3.89
C GLN A 52 -13.42 -25.93 2.88
N LEU A 53 -13.80 -25.73 1.61
CA LEU A 53 -12.88 -25.23 0.58
C LEU A 53 -12.32 -23.86 0.96
N LEU A 54 -13.17 -22.96 1.45
CA LEU A 54 -12.76 -21.66 1.94
C LEU A 54 -11.88 -21.79 3.17
N PHE A 55 -12.17 -22.69 4.11
CA PHE A 55 -11.34 -22.93 5.28
C PHE A 55 -9.96 -23.50 4.92
N ASP A 56 -9.90 -24.42 3.96
CA ASP A 56 -8.64 -24.99 3.47
C ASP A 56 -7.84 -23.98 2.65
N PHE A 57 -8.54 -23.11 1.90
CA PHE A 57 -7.95 -22.06 1.08
C PHE A 57 -7.47 -20.86 1.90
N TYR A 58 -8.29 -20.43 2.86
CA TYR A 58 -8.07 -19.34 3.81
C TYR A 58 -7.64 -19.88 5.17
N ARG A 59 -6.87 -20.97 5.20
CA ARG A 59 -6.44 -21.59 6.46
C ARG A 59 -5.68 -20.53 7.26
N PRO A 60 -6.29 -19.92 8.31
CA PRO A 60 -5.76 -18.71 8.90
C PRO A 60 -4.33 -18.99 9.26
N ALA A 61 -3.42 -18.18 8.72
CA ALA A 61 -2.03 -18.22 9.10
C ALA A 61 -1.97 -18.13 10.64
N GLN A 62 -1.76 -19.28 11.27
CA GLN A 62 -1.55 -19.40 12.70
C GLN A 62 -0.20 -18.75 12.98
N GLY A 63 -0.21 -17.46 13.27
CA GLY A 63 0.98 -16.69 13.58
C GLY A 63 0.64 -15.32 14.12
N THR A 64 1.00 -15.07 15.38
CA THR A 64 1.19 -13.71 15.87
C THR A 64 2.40 -13.13 15.14
N GLY A 65 2.18 -12.39 14.05
CA GLY A 65 3.27 -11.66 13.40
C GLY A 65 4.00 -10.76 14.42
N ASP A 66 5.32 -10.63 14.28
CA ASP A 66 6.16 -9.82 15.17
C ASP A 66 5.71 -8.35 15.19
N PHE A 67 5.10 -7.90 14.08
CA PHE A 67 4.50 -6.59 13.93
C PHE A 67 3.27 -6.63 13.00
N THR A 68 2.43 -5.60 13.08
CA THR A 68 1.24 -5.43 12.23
C THR A 68 1.46 -4.35 11.17
N PHE A 69 0.80 -4.47 10.03
CA PHE A 69 0.79 -3.41 9.03
C PHE A 69 -0.54 -3.29 8.30
N ILE A 70 -0.77 -2.13 7.68
CA ILE A 70 -1.86 -1.92 6.73
C ILE A 70 -1.31 -1.69 5.34
N ASP A 71 -2.08 -2.07 4.32
CA ASP A 71 -1.67 -2.06 2.91
C ASP A 71 -2.66 -1.23 2.07
N LEU A 72 -2.28 0.01 1.76
CA LEU A 72 -3.10 0.96 1.00
C LEU A 72 -2.68 1.00 -0.46
N PHE A 73 -3.66 1.10 -1.37
CA PHE A 73 -3.41 1.01 -2.82
C PHE A 73 -2.65 -0.29 -3.15
N ALA A 74 -3.09 -1.39 -2.53
CA ALA A 74 -2.34 -2.63 -2.40
C ALA A 74 -2.04 -3.33 -3.73
N GLY A 75 -2.84 -3.04 -4.78
CA GLY A 75 -2.80 -3.72 -6.05
C GLY A 75 -2.95 -5.23 -5.87
N ILE A 76 -1.91 -5.97 -6.24
CA ILE A 76 -1.84 -7.42 -6.11
C ILE A 76 -0.92 -7.88 -4.96
N GLY A 77 -0.67 -7.00 -3.99
CA GLY A 77 0.03 -7.29 -2.73
C GLY A 77 1.55 -7.42 -2.83
N GLY A 78 2.17 -6.70 -3.76
CA GLY A 78 3.62 -6.73 -3.93
C GLY A 78 4.38 -6.18 -2.72
N ILE A 79 3.88 -5.10 -2.11
CA ILE A 79 4.46 -4.51 -0.90
C ILE A 79 4.17 -5.42 0.30
N ARG A 80 2.92 -5.88 0.45
CA ARG A 80 2.54 -6.86 1.48
C ARG A 80 3.46 -8.08 1.55
N ARG A 81 3.68 -8.79 0.43
CA ARG A 81 4.55 -9.98 0.40
C ARG A 81 5.94 -9.70 0.97
N ALA A 82 6.45 -8.50 0.71
CA ALA A 82 7.76 -8.12 1.21
C ALA A 82 7.78 -8.00 2.74
N PHE A 83 6.74 -7.44 3.36
CA PHE A 83 6.68 -7.30 4.81
C PHE A 83 6.27 -8.59 5.53
N GLU A 84 5.42 -9.43 4.92
CA GLU A 84 5.11 -10.78 5.44
C GLU A 84 6.37 -11.66 5.49
N ALA A 85 7.29 -11.51 4.53
CA ALA A 85 8.56 -12.24 4.54
C ALA A 85 9.47 -11.92 5.74
N TYR A 86 9.19 -10.84 6.47
CA TYR A 86 9.91 -10.43 7.68
C TYR A 86 9.03 -10.46 8.94
N GLY A 87 7.98 -11.28 8.96
CA GLY A 87 7.15 -11.50 10.15
C GLY A 87 6.03 -10.48 10.35
N GLY A 88 5.75 -9.63 9.35
CA GLY A 88 4.63 -8.71 9.39
C GLY A 88 3.28 -9.41 9.18
N ARG A 89 2.26 -8.98 9.92
CA ARG A 89 0.86 -9.39 9.72
C ARG A 89 0.03 -8.24 9.15
N CYS A 90 -0.58 -8.45 7.98
CA CYS A 90 -1.52 -7.48 7.42
C CYS A 90 -2.81 -7.46 8.25
N ILE A 91 -3.27 -6.29 8.70
CA ILE A 91 -4.51 -6.14 9.50
C ILE A 91 -5.58 -5.31 8.80
N PHE A 92 -5.25 -4.71 7.66
CA PHE A 92 -6.17 -3.93 6.84
C PHE A 92 -5.61 -3.78 5.43
N THR A 93 -6.49 -3.84 4.42
CA THR A 93 -6.13 -3.65 3.01
C THR A 93 -7.15 -2.78 2.29
N SER A 94 -6.68 -1.79 1.54
CA SER A 94 -7.50 -0.99 0.60
C SER A 94 -6.96 -1.12 -0.82
N GLU A 95 -7.83 -1.56 -1.73
CA GLU A 95 -7.58 -1.66 -3.17
C GLU A 95 -8.89 -1.48 -3.92
N TRP A 96 -8.96 -0.50 -4.81
CA TRP A 96 -10.18 -0.12 -5.53
C TRP A 96 -10.45 -0.95 -6.80
N ASP A 97 -9.43 -1.49 -7.48
CA ASP A 97 -9.62 -2.26 -8.72
C ASP A 97 -10.09 -3.68 -8.41
N GLU A 98 -11.33 -4.00 -8.79
CA GLU A 98 -11.97 -5.30 -8.53
C GLU A 98 -11.16 -6.49 -9.07
N TYR A 99 -10.45 -6.32 -10.20
CA TYR A 99 -9.62 -7.39 -10.76
C TYR A 99 -8.34 -7.59 -9.94
N ALA A 100 -7.73 -6.51 -9.45
CA ALA A 100 -6.61 -6.56 -8.52
C ALA A 100 -7.02 -7.21 -7.20
N GLN A 101 -8.18 -6.84 -6.64
CA GLN A 101 -8.76 -7.52 -5.48
C GLN A 101 -8.93 -9.03 -5.71
N LYS A 102 -9.43 -9.45 -6.89
CA LYS A 102 -9.55 -10.87 -7.22
C LYS A 102 -8.19 -11.59 -7.21
N THR A 103 -7.19 -11.00 -7.86
CA THR A 103 -5.83 -11.56 -7.84
C THR A 103 -5.25 -11.56 -6.43
N TYR A 104 -5.50 -10.54 -5.62
CA TYR A 104 -5.07 -10.44 -4.23
C TYR A 104 -5.67 -11.57 -3.39
N ARG A 105 -7.00 -11.72 -3.37
CA ARG A 105 -7.72 -12.77 -2.62
C ARG A 105 -7.30 -14.18 -3.00
N ALA A 106 -6.90 -14.42 -4.26
CA ALA A 106 -6.43 -15.74 -4.69
C ALA A 106 -5.05 -16.12 -4.11
N ASN A 107 -4.34 -15.16 -3.54
CA ASN A 107 -2.91 -15.21 -3.26
C ASN A 107 -2.54 -14.90 -1.81
N PHE A 108 -3.46 -14.31 -1.05
CA PHE A 108 -3.32 -13.98 0.35
C PHE A 108 -4.49 -14.57 1.11
N ASP A 109 -4.16 -15.16 2.25
CA ASP A 109 -5.14 -15.58 3.22
C ASP A 109 -5.34 -14.44 4.22
N ASP A 110 -6.51 -13.82 4.16
CA ASP A 110 -6.85 -12.67 4.98
C ASP A 110 -7.89 -12.99 6.03
N SER A 111 -7.55 -12.65 7.27
CA SER A 111 -8.49 -12.57 8.39
C SER A 111 -9.41 -11.35 8.32
N HIS A 112 -9.23 -10.45 7.34
CA HIS A 112 -10.00 -9.20 7.18
C HIS A 112 -10.55 -9.03 5.76
N ASP A 113 -11.60 -8.22 5.64
CA ASP A 113 -12.17 -7.83 4.34
C ASP A 113 -11.33 -6.72 3.66
N LEU A 114 -11.29 -6.76 2.33
CA LEU A 114 -10.72 -5.69 1.50
C LEU A 114 -11.69 -4.49 1.45
N ALA A 115 -11.23 -3.32 1.89
CA ALA A 115 -12.07 -2.14 2.07
C ALA A 115 -12.47 -1.41 0.77
N GLY A 116 -11.90 -1.77 -0.39
CA GLY A 116 -12.22 -1.09 -1.64
C GLY A 116 -11.64 0.34 -1.72
N ASP A 117 -12.48 1.32 -2.07
CA ASP A 117 -12.11 2.72 -2.24
C ASP A 117 -11.80 3.40 -0.90
N ILE A 118 -10.60 3.96 -0.80
CA ILE A 118 -10.11 4.65 0.40
C ILE A 118 -10.93 5.91 0.76
N ASN A 119 -11.66 6.49 -0.20
CA ASN A 119 -12.53 7.64 0.06
C ASN A 119 -13.70 7.29 1.00
N GLU A 120 -14.12 6.02 1.02
CA GLU A 120 -15.24 5.57 1.84
C GLU A 120 -14.86 5.43 3.32
N ILE A 121 -13.57 5.28 3.63
CA ILE A 121 -13.08 5.03 4.99
C ILE A 121 -12.45 6.25 5.67
N ILE A 122 -12.02 7.26 4.90
CA ILE A 122 -11.14 8.32 5.43
C ILE A 122 -11.80 9.20 6.50
N GLY A 123 -13.13 9.29 6.50
CA GLY A 123 -13.87 10.02 7.53
C GLY A 123 -14.00 9.28 8.86
N GLU A 124 -13.78 7.96 8.86
CA GLU A 124 -14.07 7.06 9.98
C GLU A 124 -12.98 5.98 10.12
N VAL A 125 -11.72 6.35 9.91
CA VAL A 125 -10.59 5.40 9.84
C VAL A 125 -10.52 4.48 11.06
N ARG A 126 -10.79 4.99 12.27
CA ARG A 126 -10.76 4.20 13.52
C ARG A 126 -11.92 3.20 13.65
N THR A 127 -13.04 3.41 12.94
CA THR A 127 -14.12 2.43 12.85
C THR A 127 -13.65 1.19 12.08
N HIS A 128 -12.89 1.40 11.00
CA HIS A 128 -12.38 0.32 10.15
C HIS A 128 -11.04 -0.27 10.65
N ILE A 129 -10.23 0.54 11.31
CA ILE A 129 -8.89 0.18 11.81
C ILE A 129 -8.81 0.59 13.30
N PRO A 130 -9.43 -0.21 14.20
CA PRO A 130 -9.49 0.16 15.62
C PRO A 130 -8.10 0.17 16.28
N GLN A 131 -7.22 -0.73 15.83
CA GLN A 131 -5.88 -0.92 16.38
C GLN A 131 -4.88 -0.09 15.56
N THR A 132 -3.98 0.62 16.24
CA THR A 132 -2.86 1.27 15.54
C THR A 132 -1.93 0.21 14.93
N PRO A 133 -1.67 0.24 13.62
CA PRO A 133 -0.70 -0.66 13.01
C PRO A 133 0.73 -0.25 13.36
N ASP A 134 1.67 -1.20 13.34
CA ASP A 134 3.09 -0.89 13.51
C ASP A 134 3.67 -0.21 12.26
N VAL A 135 3.12 -0.51 11.07
CA VAL A 135 3.55 0.07 9.79
C VAL A 135 2.35 0.42 8.88
N LEU A 136 2.39 1.59 8.24
CA LEU A 136 1.52 1.91 7.10
C LEU A 136 2.28 1.76 5.77
N LEU A 137 1.74 0.95 4.85
CA LEU A 137 2.29 0.74 3.51
C LEU A 137 1.38 1.40 2.47
N ALA A 138 1.95 2.12 1.50
CA ALA A 138 1.14 2.72 0.43
C ALA A 138 1.89 2.90 -0.92
N GLY A 139 1.33 2.34 -1.99
CA GLY A 139 1.79 2.55 -3.38
C GLY A 139 0.89 3.53 -4.15
N PHE A 140 0.91 4.81 -3.79
CA PHE A 140 -0.08 5.79 -4.25
C PHE A 140 0.24 6.38 -5.64
N PRO A 141 -0.77 6.74 -6.46
CA PRO A 141 -0.52 7.31 -7.78
C PRO A 141 0.07 8.72 -7.71
N CYS A 142 0.92 9.06 -8.68
CA CYS A 142 1.51 10.40 -8.80
C CYS A 142 0.48 11.40 -9.34
N GLN A 143 -0.04 12.29 -8.48
CA GLN A 143 -0.97 13.37 -8.83
C GLN A 143 -0.34 14.74 -8.55
N PRO A 144 -0.48 15.75 -9.43
CA PRO A 144 -0.08 17.12 -9.11
C PRO A 144 -0.94 17.71 -7.99
N PHE A 145 -0.37 18.59 -7.17
CA PHE A 145 -1.13 19.38 -6.19
C PHE A 145 -1.59 20.71 -6.82
N SER A 146 -2.84 21.12 -6.58
CA SER A 146 -3.34 22.38 -7.15
C SER A 146 -2.73 23.58 -6.42
N ILE A 147 -1.88 24.33 -7.13
CA ILE A 147 -1.20 25.53 -6.59
C ILE A 147 -2.20 26.64 -6.21
N ALA A 148 -3.41 26.68 -6.78
CA ALA A 148 -4.40 27.72 -6.47
C ALA A 148 -4.88 27.68 -5.00
N GLY A 149 -4.80 26.51 -4.36
CA GLY A 149 -5.04 26.35 -2.93
C GLY A 149 -3.85 26.73 -2.05
N VAL A 150 -2.62 26.75 -2.59
CA VAL A 150 -1.37 26.95 -1.84
C VAL A 150 -0.83 28.38 -2.01
N SER A 151 -0.83 28.96 -3.22
CA SER A 151 -0.23 30.29 -3.47
C SER A 151 -1.11 31.48 -3.10
N LYS A 152 -2.45 31.35 -3.15
CA LYS A 152 -3.37 32.41 -2.72
C LYS A 152 -3.39 32.57 -1.18
N LYS A 153 -2.91 31.57 -0.44
CA LYS A 153 -2.98 31.51 1.03
C LYS A 153 -1.71 32.03 1.72
N ASN A 154 -0.55 31.91 1.06
CA ASN A 154 0.68 32.60 1.48
C ASN A 154 0.52 34.12 1.50
N ALA A 155 -0.29 34.68 0.61
CA ALA A 155 -0.59 36.12 0.55
C ALA A 155 -1.66 36.59 1.57
N LEU A 156 -2.35 35.67 2.26
CA LEU A 156 -3.51 35.96 3.12
C LEU A 156 -3.32 35.56 4.59
N GLY A 157 -2.13 35.08 5.00
CA GLY A 157 -1.84 34.72 6.39
C GLY A 157 -2.75 33.62 6.96
N ARG A 158 -3.38 32.80 6.09
CA ARG A 158 -4.24 31.69 6.52
C ARG A 158 -3.38 30.46 6.83
N PRO A 159 -3.78 29.64 7.83
CA PRO A 159 -2.97 28.50 8.25
C PRO A 159 -2.69 27.54 7.09
N HIS A 160 -1.43 27.15 6.99
CA HIS A 160 -1.00 25.94 6.29
C HIS A 160 -1.50 24.71 7.06
N GLY A 161 -1.95 23.67 6.35
CA GLY A 161 -2.27 22.37 6.94
C GLY A 161 -3.47 21.64 6.34
N PHE A 162 -3.71 20.45 6.89
CA PHE A 162 -4.76 19.44 6.62
C PHE A 162 -6.18 19.98 6.38
N ALA A 163 -6.50 21.18 6.86
CA ALA A 163 -7.81 21.82 6.64
C ALA A 163 -8.04 22.28 5.18
N CYS A 164 -7.01 22.26 4.33
CA CYS A 164 -7.14 22.55 2.91
C CYS A 164 -7.38 21.27 2.11
N LYS A 165 -8.62 20.77 2.14
CA LYS A 165 -9.05 19.64 1.33
C LYS A 165 -8.99 19.98 -0.17
N ASP A 166 -7.90 19.65 -0.85
CA ASP A 166 -8.04 19.15 -2.22
C ASP A 166 -8.62 17.73 -2.07
N GLN A 167 -9.96 17.63 -1.96
CA GLN A 167 -10.73 16.40 -1.70
C GLN A 167 -10.47 15.24 -2.69
N GLY A 168 -9.54 15.39 -3.65
CA GLY A 168 -9.25 14.37 -4.67
C GLY A 168 -7.79 13.91 -4.76
N ASN A 169 -6.88 14.38 -3.87
CA ASN A 169 -5.50 13.91 -3.89
C ASN A 169 -5.24 12.84 -2.82
N LEU A 170 -4.90 11.64 -3.29
CA LEU A 170 -4.77 10.43 -2.48
C LEU A 170 -3.61 10.50 -1.47
N PHE A 171 -2.60 11.35 -1.69
CA PHE A 171 -1.55 11.60 -0.70
C PHE A 171 -2.10 12.22 0.59
N PHE A 172 -3.05 13.15 0.50
CA PHE A 172 -3.60 13.77 1.70
C PHE A 172 -4.49 12.80 2.50
N HIS A 173 -5.08 11.78 1.85
CA HIS A 173 -5.73 10.68 2.57
C HIS A 173 -4.70 9.86 3.35
N ILE A 174 -3.55 9.52 2.76
CA ILE A 174 -2.46 8.86 3.49
C ILE A 174 -2.02 9.73 4.66
N ALA A 175 -1.80 11.03 4.46
CA ALA A 175 -1.34 11.93 5.51
C ALA A 175 -2.37 12.02 6.66
N SER A 176 -3.66 12.08 6.36
CA SER A 176 -4.74 12.03 7.36
C SER A 176 -4.76 10.69 8.11
N MET A 177 -4.60 9.56 7.43
CA MET A 177 -4.49 8.26 8.10
C MET A 177 -3.23 8.18 8.97
N LEU A 178 -2.10 8.74 8.54
CA LEU A 178 -0.88 8.83 9.34
C LEU A 178 -1.08 9.68 10.59
N GLU A 179 -1.88 10.75 10.51
CA GLU A 179 -2.26 11.61 11.65
C GLU A 179 -3.17 10.86 12.63
N ASP A 180 -4.20 10.18 12.13
CA ASP A 180 -5.20 9.50 12.94
C ASP A 180 -4.67 8.23 13.58
N LEU A 181 -3.95 7.41 12.80
CA LEU A 181 -3.44 6.11 13.23
C LEU A 181 -2.12 6.23 13.99
N ARG A 182 -1.24 7.20 13.64
CA ARG A 182 0.12 7.37 14.18
C ARG A 182 0.97 6.08 14.24
N PRO A 183 1.12 5.32 13.14
CA PRO A 183 1.98 4.15 13.14
C PRO A 183 3.44 4.53 13.48
N PRO A 184 4.19 3.65 14.18
CA PRO A 184 5.63 3.79 14.40
C PRO A 184 6.44 4.07 13.13
N ALA A 185 6.02 3.50 11.99
CA ALA A 185 6.68 3.73 10.71
C ALA A 185 5.70 3.71 9.52
N PHE A 186 6.19 4.20 8.38
CA PHE A 186 5.51 4.03 7.10
C PHE A 186 6.49 3.78 5.95
N LEU A 187 5.99 3.17 4.88
CA LEU A 187 6.64 3.09 3.58
C LEU A 187 5.69 3.57 2.49
N LEU A 188 6.11 4.61 1.76
CA LEU A 188 5.43 5.06 0.55
C LEU A 188 6.28 4.73 -0.68
N GLU A 189 5.64 4.20 -1.72
CA GLU A 189 6.26 3.94 -3.03
C GLU A 189 5.67 4.86 -4.09
N ASN A 190 6.50 5.34 -5.02
CA ASN A 190 6.05 6.10 -6.17
C ASN A 190 7.04 6.05 -7.36
N VAL A 191 6.66 6.69 -8.48
CA VAL A 191 7.50 6.81 -9.68
C VAL A 191 8.79 7.57 -9.41
N LYS A 192 9.89 7.16 -10.06
CA LYS A 192 11.23 7.77 -9.90
C LYS A 192 11.27 9.29 -10.10
N ASN A 193 10.39 9.82 -10.94
CA ASN A 193 10.38 11.24 -11.32
C ASN A 193 9.60 12.12 -10.33
N LEU A 194 9.08 11.57 -9.23
CA LEU A 194 8.31 12.33 -8.24
C LEU A 194 9.09 13.55 -7.74
N GLU A 195 10.40 13.42 -7.52
CA GLU A 195 11.30 14.51 -7.08
C GLU A 195 11.34 15.71 -8.04
N ARG A 196 11.06 15.47 -9.32
CA ARG A 196 11.08 16.50 -10.38
C ARG A 196 9.67 16.87 -10.86
N HIS A 197 8.65 16.18 -10.35
CA HIS A 197 7.27 16.37 -10.75
C HIS A 197 6.79 17.79 -10.38
N ASP A 198 6.06 18.43 -11.30
CA ASP A 198 5.65 19.84 -11.18
C ASP A 198 6.80 20.77 -10.74
N LYS A 199 7.97 20.61 -11.37
CA LYS A 199 9.20 21.37 -11.06
C LYS A 199 9.66 21.22 -9.60
N GLY A 200 9.42 20.05 -9.00
CA GLY A 200 9.82 19.72 -7.62
C GLY A 200 8.75 20.00 -6.57
N LYS A 201 7.75 20.82 -6.90
CA LYS A 201 6.73 21.26 -5.93
C LYS A 201 5.93 20.13 -5.31
N THR A 202 5.68 19.07 -6.08
CA THR A 202 4.96 17.90 -5.57
C THR A 202 5.74 17.24 -4.44
N PHE A 203 7.02 16.97 -4.67
CA PHE A 203 7.84 16.32 -3.66
C PHE A 203 8.08 17.21 -2.42
N ASP A 204 8.25 18.52 -2.62
CA ASP A 204 8.41 19.48 -1.51
C ASP A 204 7.19 19.50 -0.58
N VAL A 205 5.97 19.47 -1.14
CA VAL A 205 4.72 19.40 -0.34
C VAL A 205 4.67 18.09 0.44
N ILE A 206 4.96 16.96 -0.20
CA ILE A 206 4.98 15.64 0.46
C ILE A 206 5.96 15.66 1.64
N LYS A 207 7.18 16.12 1.41
CA LYS A 207 8.22 16.17 2.43
C LYS A 207 7.85 17.11 3.57
N TYR A 208 7.32 18.30 3.25
CA TYR A 208 6.87 19.25 4.26
C TYR A 208 5.76 18.66 5.14
N THR A 209 4.74 18.04 4.55
CA THR A 209 3.65 17.41 5.32
C THR A 209 4.16 16.29 6.23
N LEU A 210 5.02 15.39 5.71
CA LEU A 210 5.52 14.27 6.50
C LEU A 210 6.48 14.72 7.63
N GLU A 211 7.39 15.66 7.35
CA GLU A 211 8.43 16.09 8.31
C GLU A 211 7.99 17.22 9.24
N LYS A 212 7.29 18.24 8.71
CA LYS A 212 6.98 19.47 9.45
C LYS A 212 5.60 19.44 10.07
N GLU A 213 4.62 18.89 9.37
CA GLU A 213 3.24 18.81 9.88
C GLU A 213 3.05 17.56 10.75
N LEU A 214 3.47 16.39 10.26
CA LEU A 214 3.32 15.11 10.98
C LEU A 214 4.50 14.76 11.88
N GLY A 215 5.67 15.40 11.72
CA GLY A 215 6.81 15.22 12.60
C GLY A 215 7.55 13.88 12.48
N TYR A 216 7.37 13.13 11.37
CA TYR A 216 8.14 11.91 11.15
C TYR A 216 9.59 12.26 10.75
N GLN A 217 10.55 11.41 11.14
CA GLN A 217 11.88 11.41 10.55
C GLN A 217 11.81 10.69 9.20
N VAL A 218 11.99 11.42 8.09
CA VAL A 218 11.75 10.92 6.73
C VAL A 218 13.05 10.71 5.96
N PHE A 219 13.14 9.60 5.23
CA PHE A 219 14.23 9.27 4.33
C PHE A 219 13.68 8.82 2.98
N HIS A 220 14.39 9.08 1.89
CA HIS A 220 13.97 8.62 0.56
C HIS A 220 15.15 8.18 -0.30
N LYS A 221 14.89 7.26 -1.23
CA LYS A 221 15.87 6.81 -2.22
C LYS A 221 15.18 6.29 -3.48
N VAL A 222 15.77 6.58 -4.65
CA VAL A 222 15.42 5.92 -5.90
C VAL A 222 16.24 4.63 -6.03
N ILE A 223 15.55 3.51 -6.24
CA ILE A 223 16.17 2.18 -6.37
C ILE A 223 15.76 1.57 -7.71
N ASP A 224 16.74 1.08 -8.48
CA ASP A 224 16.52 0.30 -9.70
C ASP A 224 16.41 -1.19 -9.34
N ALA A 225 15.46 -1.89 -9.95
CA ALA A 225 15.24 -3.31 -9.76
C ALA A 225 16.27 -4.22 -10.45
N LYS A 226 17.10 -3.67 -11.35
CA LYS A 226 18.14 -4.45 -12.04
C LYS A 226 19.04 -5.19 -11.04
N GLY A 227 19.39 -6.42 -11.37
CA GLY A 227 20.15 -7.31 -10.49
C GLY A 227 19.28 -8.10 -9.51
N PHE A 228 18.18 -7.54 -9.00
CA PHE A 228 17.17 -8.32 -8.27
C PHE A 228 16.31 -9.15 -9.24
N VAL A 229 15.96 -8.52 -10.36
CA VAL A 229 15.24 -9.10 -11.50
C VAL A 229 15.89 -8.58 -12.79
N PRO A 230 15.69 -9.25 -13.94
CA PRO A 230 16.28 -8.82 -15.21
C PRO A 230 15.47 -7.69 -15.87
N GLN A 231 15.23 -6.60 -15.16
CA GLN A 231 14.43 -5.47 -15.62
C GLN A 231 15.00 -4.14 -15.11
N HIS A 232 15.09 -3.13 -15.97
CA HIS A 232 15.17 -1.74 -15.53
C HIS A 232 13.82 -1.28 -15.01
N ARG A 233 13.75 -0.95 -13.71
CA ARG A 233 12.55 -0.40 -13.08
C ARG A 233 12.94 0.37 -11.84
N GLU A 234 13.03 1.68 -12.01
CA GLU A 234 13.34 2.60 -10.92
C GLU A 234 12.06 3.10 -10.24
N ARG A 235 12.09 3.14 -8.91
CA ARG A 235 11.03 3.67 -8.05
C ARG A 235 11.64 4.44 -6.89
N ILE A 236 10.94 5.50 -6.45
CA ILE A 236 11.28 6.19 -5.21
C ILE A 236 10.55 5.50 -4.05
N PHE A 237 11.31 5.23 -2.99
CA PHE A 237 10.79 4.76 -1.72
C PHE A 237 10.98 5.87 -0.69
N ILE A 238 9.93 6.19 0.04
CA ILE A 238 9.92 7.19 1.11
C ILE A 238 9.56 6.46 2.40
N VAL A 239 10.51 6.36 3.31
CA VAL A 239 10.31 5.76 4.63
C VAL A 239 10.22 6.85 5.68
N GLY A 240 9.35 6.66 6.66
CA GLY A 240 9.23 7.57 7.79
C GLY A 240 9.12 6.83 9.11
N PHE A 241 9.68 7.43 10.16
CA PHE A 241 9.70 6.88 11.50
C PHE A 241 9.20 7.93 12.50
N ASP A 242 8.26 7.54 13.37
CA ASP A 242 7.72 8.40 14.42
C ASP A 242 8.50 8.20 15.72
N GLY A 243 9.72 8.74 15.69
CA GLY A 243 10.72 8.64 16.74
C GLY A 243 12.13 8.80 16.17
N LYS A 244 13.12 8.91 17.04
CA LYS A 244 14.53 8.92 16.62
C LYS A 244 14.91 7.54 16.10
N THR A 245 15.56 7.51 14.95
CA THR A 245 16.14 6.31 14.36
C THR A 245 17.48 6.63 13.71
N ASP A 246 18.35 5.62 13.66
CA ASP A 246 19.61 5.60 12.93
C ASP A 246 19.49 4.95 11.53
N PHE A 247 18.26 4.69 11.07
CA PHE A 247 17.98 4.15 9.73
C PHE A 247 18.82 4.82 8.65
N SER A 248 19.46 4.01 7.82
CA SER A 248 20.29 4.50 6.72
C SER A 248 20.11 3.66 5.47
N TRP A 249 20.00 4.34 4.33
CA TRP A 249 20.04 3.68 3.03
C TRP A 249 21.40 3.07 2.67
N ASN A 250 22.42 3.26 3.51
CA ASN A 250 23.71 2.58 3.35
C ASN A 250 23.63 1.10 3.73
N ASP A 251 22.61 0.70 4.49
CA ASP A 251 22.40 -0.70 4.88
C ASP A 251 21.74 -1.53 3.78
N LEU A 252 21.39 -0.90 2.65
CA LEU A 252 20.77 -1.50 1.48
C LEU A 252 21.78 -2.34 0.69
N ASN A 253 21.47 -3.63 0.52
CA ASN A 253 22.27 -4.55 -0.28
C ASN A 253 21.72 -4.62 -1.71
N LEU A 254 22.38 -3.90 -2.63
CA LEU A 254 22.08 -3.99 -4.05
C LEU A 254 22.89 -5.14 -4.68
N PRO A 255 22.24 -6.10 -5.37
CA PRO A 255 22.94 -7.15 -6.11
C PRO A 255 23.70 -6.57 -7.31
N ASP A 256 24.64 -7.35 -7.85
CA ASP A 256 25.29 -7.00 -9.12
C ASP A 256 24.20 -6.84 -10.20
N PRO A 257 24.17 -5.74 -10.98
CA PRO A 257 23.18 -5.52 -12.03
C PRO A 257 23.04 -6.66 -13.06
N LYS A 258 24.07 -7.50 -13.22
CA LYS A 258 24.11 -8.66 -14.13
C LYS A 258 23.76 -9.99 -13.44
N SER A 259 23.40 -9.98 -12.16
CA SER A 259 23.07 -11.19 -11.39
C SER A 259 21.88 -11.97 -11.95
N LYS A 260 21.01 -11.29 -12.70
CA LYS A 260 19.81 -11.87 -13.32
C LYS A 260 19.72 -11.47 -14.78
N THR A 261 19.26 -12.40 -15.60
CA THR A 261 19.05 -12.25 -17.04
C THR A 261 17.63 -12.68 -17.40
N LEU A 262 17.14 -12.26 -18.56
CA LEU A 262 15.79 -12.63 -19.02
C LEU A 262 15.60 -14.16 -19.02
N GLY A 263 16.66 -14.92 -19.33
CA GLY A 263 16.67 -16.37 -19.31
C GLY A 263 16.25 -17.00 -17.98
N ASP A 264 16.43 -16.29 -16.85
CA ASP A 264 16.03 -16.75 -15.51
C ASP A 264 14.51 -16.71 -15.28
N ILE A 265 13.78 -15.91 -16.07
CA ILE A 265 12.33 -15.73 -15.90
C ILE A 265 11.49 -16.36 -17.02
N LEU A 266 12.11 -16.71 -18.15
CA LEU A 266 11.41 -17.34 -19.28
C LEU A 266 10.96 -18.77 -18.95
N LEU A 267 9.80 -19.13 -19.45
CA LEU A 267 9.35 -20.53 -19.45
C LEU A 267 10.11 -21.33 -20.53
N PRO A 268 10.17 -22.67 -20.40
CA PRO A 268 10.57 -23.54 -21.50
C PRO A 268 9.73 -23.27 -22.75
N ASP A 269 10.35 -23.31 -23.94
CA ASP A 269 9.69 -22.91 -25.18
C ASP A 269 8.48 -23.79 -25.54
N ASP A 270 8.47 -25.05 -25.09
CA ASP A 270 7.38 -26.01 -25.26
C ASP A 270 6.19 -25.79 -24.31
N GLU A 271 6.38 -25.02 -23.24
CA GLU A 271 5.31 -24.59 -22.33
C GLU A 271 4.64 -23.27 -22.76
N VAL A 272 5.17 -22.59 -23.78
CA VAL A 272 4.66 -21.29 -24.24
C VAL A 272 3.68 -21.47 -25.40
N ASP A 273 2.42 -21.10 -25.17
CA ASP A 273 1.37 -21.08 -26.19
C ASP A 273 1.74 -20.19 -27.40
N ALA A 274 1.51 -20.71 -28.61
CA ALA A 274 1.77 -20.01 -29.86
C ALA A 274 1.08 -18.64 -29.97
N LYS A 275 -0.03 -18.41 -29.25
CA LYS A 275 -0.75 -17.12 -29.20
C LYS A 275 0.10 -15.94 -28.71
N TYR A 276 1.20 -16.22 -28.00
CA TYR A 276 2.12 -15.18 -27.53
C TYR A 276 3.06 -14.68 -28.62
N THR A 277 3.28 -15.46 -29.68
CA THR A 277 4.04 -15.03 -30.86
C THR A 277 3.26 -13.95 -31.60
N LEU A 278 3.93 -12.85 -31.97
CA LEU A 278 3.28 -11.77 -32.69
C LEU A 278 2.83 -12.23 -34.08
N SER A 279 1.63 -11.81 -34.48
CA SER A 279 1.17 -11.97 -35.85
C SER A 279 2.02 -11.13 -36.81
N ASP A 280 2.13 -11.55 -38.06
CA ASP A 280 2.90 -10.83 -39.09
C ASP A 280 2.46 -9.37 -39.21
N LYS A 281 1.14 -9.13 -39.13
CA LYS A 281 0.58 -7.78 -39.19
C LYS A 281 1.03 -6.90 -38.03
N LEU A 282 1.01 -7.42 -36.80
CA LEU A 282 1.42 -6.65 -35.62
C LEU A 282 2.94 -6.44 -35.62
N TRP A 283 3.71 -7.46 -36.02
CA TRP A 283 5.15 -7.34 -36.11
C TRP A 283 5.59 -6.30 -37.15
N LEU A 284 5.03 -6.35 -38.36
CA LEU A 284 5.26 -5.36 -39.41
C LEU A 284 4.88 -3.94 -38.95
N TYR A 285 3.76 -3.81 -38.23
CA TYR A 285 3.35 -2.53 -37.65
C TYR A 285 4.41 -1.96 -36.69
N LEU A 286 4.91 -2.77 -35.76
CA LEU A 286 5.92 -2.32 -34.79
C LEU A 286 7.25 -1.97 -35.46
N GLN A 287 7.66 -2.72 -36.49
CA GLN A 287 8.83 -2.41 -37.31
C GLN A 287 8.70 -1.07 -38.03
N ASN A 288 7.57 -0.84 -38.70
CA ASN A 288 7.29 0.42 -39.39
C ASN A 288 7.21 1.61 -38.42
N TYR A 289 6.59 1.40 -37.25
CA TYR A 289 6.49 2.43 -36.21
C TYR A 289 7.88 2.83 -35.70
N ALA A 290 8.75 1.85 -35.38
CA ALA A 290 10.12 2.10 -34.95
C ALA A 290 10.94 2.82 -36.03
N ALA A 291 10.82 2.42 -37.30
CA ALA A 291 11.50 3.07 -38.42
C ALA A 291 11.06 4.53 -38.60
N LYS A 292 9.76 4.81 -38.53
CA LYS A 292 9.20 6.16 -38.60
C LYS A 292 9.73 7.07 -37.49
N HIS A 293 9.74 6.58 -36.25
CA HIS A 293 10.22 7.38 -35.12
C HIS A 293 11.72 7.61 -35.15
N LYS A 294 12.50 6.60 -35.57
CA LYS A 294 13.94 6.74 -35.81
C LYS A 294 14.25 7.79 -36.88
N ALA A 295 13.50 7.80 -37.98
CA ALA A 295 13.64 8.80 -39.04
C ALA A 295 13.32 10.23 -38.57
N ALA A 296 12.42 10.36 -37.59
CA ALA A 296 12.08 11.63 -36.94
C ALA A 296 13.05 12.04 -35.80
N GLY A 297 14.17 11.34 -35.61
CA GLY A 297 15.14 11.63 -34.55
C GLY A 297 14.70 11.21 -33.15
N ASN A 298 13.64 10.41 -33.03
CA ASN A 298 13.10 9.95 -31.75
C ASN A 298 13.51 8.50 -31.45
N GLY A 299 13.65 8.15 -30.17
CA GLY A 299 13.98 6.80 -29.70
C GLY A 299 12.79 5.86 -29.48
N PHE A 300 11.58 6.20 -29.96
CA PHE A 300 10.38 5.37 -29.77
C PHE A 300 10.39 4.13 -30.69
N GLY A 301 9.90 3.00 -30.17
CA GLY A 301 9.85 1.73 -30.88
C GLY A 301 9.66 0.56 -29.91
N PHE A 302 9.96 -0.66 -30.36
CA PHE A 302 9.90 -1.86 -29.52
C PHE A 302 11.25 -2.18 -28.85
N GLY A 303 11.21 -2.95 -27.76
CA GLY A 303 12.38 -3.50 -27.07
C GLY A 303 12.52 -4.98 -27.40
N MET A 304 13.42 -5.32 -28.33
CA MET A 304 13.81 -6.71 -28.57
C MET A 304 14.75 -7.16 -27.45
N THR A 305 14.52 -8.37 -26.92
CA THR A 305 15.29 -8.93 -25.80
C THR A 305 15.62 -10.39 -26.07
N LYS A 306 16.87 -10.76 -25.78
CA LYS A 306 17.39 -12.13 -25.78
C LYS A 306 17.52 -12.64 -24.34
N ARG A 307 17.91 -13.91 -24.19
CA ARG A 307 17.98 -14.57 -22.88
C ARG A 307 19.00 -13.92 -21.96
N GLU A 308 20.10 -13.44 -22.51
CA GLU A 308 21.21 -12.79 -21.79
C GLU A 308 20.93 -11.31 -21.44
N ASP A 309 19.82 -10.75 -21.92
CA ASP A 309 19.53 -9.32 -21.77
C ASP A 309 18.81 -8.98 -20.45
N ILE A 310 18.81 -7.69 -20.15
CA ILE A 310 17.96 -7.04 -19.14
C ILE A 310 16.84 -6.32 -19.88
N ALA A 311 15.59 -6.55 -19.47
CA ALA A 311 14.43 -5.95 -20.10
C ALA A 311 14.26 -4.45 -19.76
N ARG A 312 13.54 -3.74 -20.63
CA ARG A 312 12.97 -2.43 -20.31
C ARG A 312 11.88 -2.58 -19.23
N THR A 313 11.39 -1.47 -18.71
CA THR A 313 10.30 -1.47 -17.73
C THR A 313 9.03 -2.10 -18.32
N LEU A 314 8.49 -3.11 -17.64
CA LEU A 314 7.15 -3.64 -17.85
C LEU A 314 6.14 -2.58 -17.40
N SER A 315 5.54 -1.86 -18.37
CA SER A 315 4.61 -0.78 -18.06
C SER A 315 3.16 -1.27 -17.97
N ALA A 316 2.29 -0.47 -17.36
CA ALA A 316 0.85 -0.72 -17.37
C ALA A 316 0.22 -0.71 -18.77
N ARG A 317 0.95 -0.28 -19.81
CA ARG A 317 0.52 -0.29 -21.22
C ARG A 317 0.92 -1.55 -21.97
N TYR A 318 1.71 -2.44 -21.36
CA TYR A 318 2.19 -3.69 -21.98
C TYR A 318 1.05 -4.55 -22.55
N TYR A 319 -0.14 -4.49 -21.94
CA TYR A 319 -1.33 -5.22 -22.41
C TYR A 319 -1.75 -4.88 -23.86
N LYS A 320 -1.33 -3.72 -24.41
CA LYS A 320 -1.74 -3.26 -25.74
C LYS A 320 -1.08 -4.07 -26.85
N ASP A 321 0.25 -4.10 -26.85
CA ASP A 321 1.05 -4.72 -27.91
C ASP A 321 2.31 -5.42 -27.39
N GLY A 322 2.64 -5.28 -26.11
CA GLY A 322 3.85 -5.83 -25.48
C GLY A 322 5.15 -5.23 -26.01
N SER A 323 5.08 -4.08 -26.68
CA SER A 323 6.21 -3.52 -27.43
C SER A 323 7.43 -3.21 -26.56
N GLU A 324 7.27 -2.97 -25.26
CA GLU A 324 8.40 -2.67 -24.38
C GLU A 324 9.37 -3.86 -24.21
N ILE A 325 8.86 -5.09 -24.28
CA ILE A 325 9.62 -6.33 -24.04
C ILE A 325 9.11 -7.42 -24.98
N LEU A 326 9.87 -7.65 -26.05
CA LEU A 326 9.63 -8.70 -27.04
C LEU A 326 10.78 -9.73 -26.97
N VAL A 327 10.43 -10.99 -26.76
CA VAL A 327 11.39 -12.10 -26.66
C VAL A 327 11.75 -12.59 -28.06
N TYR A 328 13.06 -12.61 -28.35
CA TYR A 328 13.59 -13.12 -29.61
C TYR A 328 13.45 -14.65 -29.68
N GLN A 329 12.89 -15.15 -30.79
CA GLN A 329 12.62 -16.59 -31.01
C GLN A 329 13.49 -17.21 -32.12
N GLY A 330 14.60 -16.55 -32.48
CA GLY A 330 15.40 -16.94 -33.65
C GLY A 330 14.97 -16.24 -34.94
N PRO A 331 15.70 -16.45 -36.05
CA PRO A 331 15.50 -15.70 -37.30
C PRO A 331 14.27 -16.16 -38.11
N LYS A 332 13.70 -17.33 -37.79
CA LYS A 332 12.60 -17.95 -38.55
C LYS A 332 11.21 -17.70 -37.95
N LYS A 333 11.14 -17.02 -36.79
CA LYS A 333 9.90 -16.75 -36.08
C LYS A 333 9.82 -15.27 -35.72
N ASN A 334 8.62 -14.71 -35.77
CA ASN A 334 8.36 -13.38 -35.18
C ASN A 334 8.69 -13.43 -33.68
N PRO A 335 9.06 -12.29 -33.07
CA PRO A 335 9.23 -12.27 -31.61
C PRO A 335 7.89 -12.53 -30.91
N ARG A 336 7.96 -12.91 -29.63
CA ARG A 336 6.77 -13.10 -28.79
C ARG A 336 6.71 -12.10 -27.64
N ARG A 337 5.52 -11.92 -27.09
CA ARG A 337 5.34 -11.26 -25.79
C ARG A 337 5.73 -12.22 -24.66
N LEU A 338 5.94 -11.65 -23.48
CA LEU A 338 6.01 -12.41 -22.24
C LEU A 338 4.63 -12.99 -21.91
N THR A 339 4.59 -14.19 -21.34
CA THR A 339 3.36 -14.75 -20.74
C THR A 339 3.06 -14.05 -19.41
N PRO A 340 1.82 -14.10 -18.89
CA PRO A 340 1.51 -13.58 -17.55
C PRO A 340 2.39 -14.19 -16.45
N ARG A 341 2.76 -15.48 -16.54
CA ARG A 341 3.67 -16.13 -15.60
C ARG A 341 5.09 -15.56 -15.68
N GLU A 342 5.60 -15.33 -16.89
CA GLU A 342 6.91 -14.69 -17.07
C GLU A 342 6.91 -13.25 -16.56
N CYS A 343 5.80 -12.50 -16.73
CA CYS A 343 5.62 -11.18 -16.10
C CYS A 343 5.62 -11.27 -14.58
N ALA A 344 4.97 -12.28 -13.98
CA ALA A 344 4.99 -12.50 -12.54
C ALA A 344 6.43 -12.72 -12.02
N ARG A 345 7.19 -13.62 -12.68
CA ARG A 345 8.61 -13.87 -12.38
C ARG A 345 9.47 -12.61 -12.56
N LEU A 346 9.25 -11.83 -13.62
CA LEU A 346 9.95 -10.58 -13.88
C LEU A 346 9.71 -9.51 -12.79
N MET A 347 8.55 -9.56 -12.12
CA MET A 347 8.22 -8.70 -10.97
C MET A 347 8.60 -9.32 -9.62
N GLY A 348 9.20 -10.52 -9.63
CA GLY A 348 9.68 -11.24 -8.44
C GLY A 348 8.61 -11.99 -7.67
N TYR A 349 7.44 -12.26 -8.25
CA TYR A 349 6.45 -13.15 -7.66
C TYR A 349 6.84 -14.61 -7.84
N PRO A 350 6.53 -15.48 -6.85
CA PRO A 350 6.85 -16.91 -6.94
C PRO A 350 6.00 -17.62 -8.00
N ASP A 351 6.43 -18.81 -8.42
CA ASP A 351 5.69 -19.64 -9.38
C ASP A 351 4.35 -20.14 -8.83
N SER A 352 4.21 -20.21 -7.51
CA SER A 352 2.93 -20.49 -6.83
C SER A 352 1.92 -19.34 -6.90
N PHE A 353 2.33 -18.13 -7.34
CA PHE A 353 1.43 -16.97 -7.45
C PHE A 353 0.30 -17.26 -8.42
N ARG A 354 -0.95 -17.21 -7.96
CA ARG A 354 -2.14 -17.53 -8.77
C ARG A 354 -2.55 -16.33 -9.64
N ILE A 355 -3.00 -16.58 -10.87
CA ILE A 355 -3.40 -15.52 -11.83
C ILE A 355 -4.84 -15.80 -12.28
N PRO A 356 -5.87 -15.40 -11.49
CA PRO A 356 -7.27 -15.76 -11.71
C PRO A 356 -8.00 -14.83 -12.72
N VAL A 357 -7.23 -14.06 -13.50
CA VAL A 357 -7.71 -13.02 -14.42
C VAL A 357 -7.16 -13.23 -15.82
N SER A 358 -7.75 -12.57 -16.82
CA SER A 358 -7.28 -12.67 -18.21
C SER A 358 -5.88 -12.07 -18.40
N ASP A 359 -5.16 -12.51 -19.43
CA ASP A 359 -3.83 -11.98 -19.81
C ASP A 359 -3.80 -10.45 -19.82
N THR A 360 -4.79 -9.80 -20.44
CA THR A 360 -4.90 -8.34 -20.51
C THR A 360 -4.93 -7.69 -19.13
N ARG A 361 -5.66 -8.29 -18.17
CA ARG A 361 -5.73 -7.78 -16.79
C ARG A 361 -4.45 -8.08 -16.02
N ALA A 362 -3.90 -9.28 -16.18
CA ALA A 362 -2.62 -9.66 -15.58
C ALA A 362 -1.48 -8.72 -16.01
N TYR A 363 -1.37 -8.38 -17.29
CA TYR A 363 -0.37 -7.43 -17.78
C TYR A 363 -0.51 -6.03 -17.15
N LYS A 364 -1.74 -5.55 -16.94
CA LYS A 364 -1.98 -4.27 -16.24
C LYS A 364 -1.55 -4.37 -14.77
N GLN A 365 -1.91 -5.45 -14.10
CA GLN A 365 -1.58 -5.70 -12.69
C GLN A 365 -0.07 -5.75 -12.48
N PHE A 366 0.66 -6.58 -13.24
CA PHE A 366 2.12 -6.66 -13.14
C PHE A 366 2.80 -5.36 -13.58
N GLY A 367 2.29 -4.68 -14.61
CA GLY A 367 2.82 -3.38 -15.05
C GLY A 367 2.66 -2.27 -14.01
N ASN A 368 1.62 -2.31 -13.19
CA ASN A 368 1.38 -1.39 -12.07
C ASN A 368 2.05 -1.81 -10.75
N SER A 369 2.52 -3.05 -10.64
CA SER A 369 3.05 -3.58 -9.39
C SER A 369 4.44 -3.05 -9.03
N VAL A 370 4.82 -3.15 -7.76
CA VAL A 370 6.22 -3.01 -7.32
C VAL A 370 7.03 -4.27 -7.67
N VAL A 371 8.36 -4.18 -7.61
CA VAL A 371 9.22 -5.37 -7.71
C VAL A 371 9.43 -5.95 -6.32
N VAL A 372 8.85 -7.12 -6.07
CA VAL A 372 8.81 -7.75 -4.74
C VAL A 372 10.19 -7.83 -4.07
N PRO A 373 11.27 -8.34 -4.71
CA PRO A 373 12.57 -8.45 -4.05
C PRO A 373 13.23 -7.10 -3.71
N VAL A 374 12.91 -6.02 -4.45
CA VAL A 374 13.36 -4.67 -4.07
C VAL A 374 12.71 -4.24 -2.77
N VAL A 375 11.39 -4.44 -2.66
CA VAL A 375 10.65 -4.08 -1.45
C VAL A 375 11.03 -4.98 -0.28
N GLN A 376 11.34 -6.26 -0.52
CA GLN A 376 11.88 -7.16 0.50
C GLN A 376 13.19 -6.63 1.08
N GLU A 377 14.08 -6.12 0.23
CA GLU A 377 15.34 -5.54 0.71
C GLU A 377 15.11 -4.24 1.50
N VAL A 378 14.12 -3.41 1.10
CA VAL A 378 13.69 -2.25 1.90
C VAL A 378 13.10 -2.69 3.25
N ALA A 379 12.23 -3.70 3.26
CA ALA A 379 11.64 -4.24 4.48
C ALA A 379 12.73 -4.79 5.42
N ARG A 380 13.72 -5.52 4.90
CA ARG A 380 14.84 -6.08 5.67
C ARG A 380 15.55 -5.03 6.53
N ILE A 381 15.82 -3.86 5.94
CA ILE A 381 16.51 -2.77 6.65
C ILE A 381 15.55 -1.95 7.51
N MET A 382 14.25 -1.91 7.19
CA MET A 382 13.26 -1.11 7.91
C MET A 382 12.73 -1.80 9.18
N VAL A 383 12.46 -3.12 9.12
CA VAL A 383 11.81 -3.88 10.21
C VAL A 383 12.53 -3.77 11.56
N PRO A 384 13.87 -3.83 11.67
CA PRO A 384 14.55 -3.68 12.96
C PRO A 384 14.20 -2.36 13.68
N HIS A 385 14.07 -1.26 12.93
CA HIS A 385 13.69 0.04 13.49
C HIS A 385 12.21 0.10 13.86
N VAL A 386 11.33 -0.56 13.08
CA VAL A 386 9.91 -0.73 13.42
C VAL A 386 9.78 -1.43 14.77
N LEU A 387 10.47 -2.56 14.94
CA LEU A 387 10.42 -3.35 16.18
C LEU A 387 10.99 -2.58 17.38
N ALA A 388 12.07 -1.81 17.18
CA ALA A 388 12.64 -0.96 18.22
C ALA A 388 11.66 0.13 18.67
N LEU A 389 11.01 0.83 17.72
CA LEU A 389 10.02 1.87 18.03
C LEU A 389 8.75 1.30 18.64
N LYS A 390 8.27 0.16 18.14
CA LYS A 390 7.16 -0.60 18.74
C LYS A 390 7.46 -0.89 20.21
N LYS A 391 8.62 -1.48 20.49
CA LYS A 391 9.05 -1.80 21.87
C LYS A 391 9.14 -0.55 22.74
N ALA A 392 9.62 0.57 22.19
CA ALA A 392 9.71 1.84 22.91
C ALA A 392 8.34 2.46 23.27
N ARG A 393 7.25 2.03 22.64
CA ARG A 393 5.88 2.48 22.93
C ARG A 393 5.11 1.57 23.88
N VAL A 394 5.58 0.34 24.10
CA VAL A 394 4.92 -0.61 25.01
C VAL A 394 4.86 -0.03 26.42
N ASN A 395 3.69 -0.11 27.04
CA ASN A 395 3.42 0.39 28.40
C ASN A 395 3.66 1.91 28.59
N LYS A 396 3.74 2.68 27.51
CA LYS A 396 3.80 4.15 27.58
C LYS A 396 2.41 4.77 27.46
N TYR A 397 2.25 5.91 28.12
CA TYR A 397 1.10 6.77 27.95
C TYR A 397 1.27 7.58 26.66
N GLU A 398 0.28 7.48 25.77
CA GLU A 398 0.15 8.30 24.58
C GLU A 398 -0.64 9.56 24.96
N VAL A 399 -0.05 10.74 24.74
CA VAL A 399 -0.66 12.03 25.05
C VAL A 399 -0.94 12.76 23.74
N VAL A 400 -2.19 13.17 23.55
CA VAL A 400 -2.59 13.97 22.39
C VAL A 400 -2.38 15.45 22.70
N LEU A 401 -1.48 16.07 21.95
CA LEU A 401 -1.12 17.48 22.04
C LEU A 401 -1.65 18.21 20.82
N CYS A 402 -2.77 18.91 20.96
CA CYS A 402 -3.35 19.70 19.88
C CYS A 402 -4.16 20.86 20.46
N SER A 403 -4.46 21.84 19.62
CA SER A 403 -5.46 22.86 19.95
C SER A 403 -6.46 22.97 18.80
N PHE A 404 -7.70 22.57 19.04
CA PHE A 404 -8.82 23.06 18.24
C PHE A 404 -9.13 24.46 18.76
N GLY A 405 -9.22 25.45 17.86
CA GLY A 405 -9.55 26.81 18.25
C GLY A 405 -10.84 26.84 19.07
N ASN A 406 -10.87 27.60 20.15
CA ASN A 406 -12.06 27.73 20.99
C ASN A 406 -13.18 28.47 20.22
N PRO A 407 -14.28 27.79 19.84
CA PRO A 407 -15.37 28.41 19.09
C PRO A 407 -16.03 29.55 19.86
N ASP A 408 -16.06 29.46 21.20
CA ASP A 408 -16.63 30.48 22.09
C ASP A 408 -15.83 31.80 22.05
N HIS A 409 -14.60 31.76 21.55
CA HIS A 409 -13.74 32.94 21.33
C HIS A 409 -13.55 33.28 19.84
N GLY A 410 -14.38 32.73 18.95
CA GLY A 410 -14.30 33.00 17.51
C GLY A 410 -13.06 32.41 16.83
N GLN A 411 -12.37 31.47 17.49
CA GLN A 411 -11.19 30.81 16.94
C GLN A 411 -11.67 29.62 16.09
N VAL A 412 -11.62 29.77 14.77
CA VAL A 412 -12.13 28.79 13.79
C VAL A 412 -11.02 27.97 13.11
N SER A 413 -9.79 28.07 13.60
CA SER A 413 -8.64 27.35 13.02
C SER A 413 -7.74 26.81 14.13
N PRO A 414 -7.08 25.66 13.91
CA PRO A 414 -6.09 25.14 14.85
C PRO A 414 -5.01 26.20 15.14
N GLN A 415 -4.69 26.40 16.41
CA GLN A 415 -3.62 27.32 16.82
C GLN A 415 -2.25 26.64 16.96
N SER A 416 -2.21 25.31 16.86
CA SER A 416 -1.00 24.50 16.97
C SER A 416 -1.15 23.17 16.20
N PRO A 417 -0.04 22.55 15.76
CA PRO A 417 -0.08 21.28 15.02
C PRO A 417 -0.40 20.09 15.92
N SER A 418 -1.36 19.24 15.53
CA SER A 418 -1.65 18.02 16.28
C SER A 418 -0.43 17.11 16.37
N ARG A 419 -0.10 16.65 17.57
CA ARG A 419 1.03 15.76 17.83
C ARG A 419 0.66 14.74 18.89
N ARG A 420 1.19 13.53 18.77
CA ARG A 420 1.13 12.52 19.83
C ARG A 420 2.53 12.31 20.42
N VAL A 421 2.62 12.17 21.73
CA VAL A 421 3.88 11.89 22.44
C VAL A 421 3.70 10.71 23.37
N TRP A 422 4.75 9.91 23.52
CA TRP A 422 4.77 8.73 24.40
C TRP A 422 5.65 9.00 25.61
N VAL A 423 5.07 8.87 26.79
CA VAL A 423 5.71 9.20 28.08
C VAL A 423 5.55 8.07 29.10
N ASP A 424 6.41 8.02 30.11
CA ASP A 424 6.46 6.91 31.07
C ASP A 424 5.49 7.08 32.23
N SER A 425 4.92 8.28 32.43
CA SER A 425 3.98 8.57 33.52
C SER A 425 2.96 9.66 33.17
N LEU A 426 1.86 9.71 33.93
CA LEU A 426 0.88 10.79 33.84
C LEU A 426 1.48 12.17 34.22
N ASP A 427 2.51 12.21 35.07
CA ASP A 427 3.21 13.45 35.42
C ASP A 427 4.03 13.99 34.24
N GLU A 428 4.72 13.10 33.52
CA GLU A 428 5.39 13.46 32.27
C GLU A 428 4.40 13.86 31.17
N ALA A 429 3.21 13.24 31.15
CA ALA A 429 2.13 13.65 30.26
C ALA A 429 1.68 15.08 30.58
N SER A 430 1.44 15.38 31.85
CA SER A 430 1.08 16.73 32.32
C SER A 430 2.17 17.76 31.99
N LYS A 431 3.44 17.39 32.16
CA LYS A 431 4.57 18.22 31.76
C LYS A 431 4.58 18.48 30.26
N SER A 432 4.38 17.45 29.44
CA SER A 432 4.34 17.55 27.98
C SER A 432 3.20 18.48 27.51
N CYS A 433 2.01 18.38 28.09
CA CYS A 433 0.91 19.31 27.83
C CYS A 433 1.31 20.76 28.16
N ARG A 434 1.90 21.01 29.33
CA ARG A 434 2.32 22.36 29.73
C ARG A 434 3.40 22.95 28.84
N GLU A 435 4.40 22.15 28.48
CA GLU A 435 5.47 22.56 27.56
C GLU A 435 4.91 22.92 26.19
N TYR A 436 3.97 22.13 25.68
CA TYR A 436 3.30 22.39 24.41
C TYR A 436 2.45 23.67 24.44
N ILE A 437 1.69 23.90 25.53
CA ILE A 437 0.92 25.15 25.73
C ILE A 437 1.83 26.37 25.71
N ASN A 438 2.95 26.29 26.41
CA ASN A 438 3.92 27.39 26.48
C ASN A 438 4.59 27.62 25.12
N GLN A 439 4.96 26.55 24.42
CA GLN A 439 5.60 26.62 23.11
C GLN A 439 4.71 27.34 22.08
N TRP A 440 3.40 27.09 22.12
CA TRP A 440 2.44 27.64 21.16
C TRP A 440 1.60 28.79 21.69
N ASN A 441 1.86 29.26 22.91
CA ASN A 441 1.15 30.35 23.59
C ASN A 441 -0.38 30.19 23.57
N LEU A 442 -0.87 28.98 23.88
CA LEU A 442 -2.29 28.60 23.70
C LEU A 442 -3.26 29.19 24.75
N GLY A 443 -2.74 29.86 25.79
CA GLY A 443 -3.55 30.47 26.84
C GLY A 443 -4.34 29.47 27.70
N SER A 444 -5.33 29.97 28.46
CA SER A 444 -6.15 29.19 29.41
C SER A 444 -7.45 28.63 28.82
N GLY A 445 -7.56 28.54 27.49
CA GLY A 445 -8.75 28.05 26.82
C GLY A 445 -8.98 26.56 27.07
N ASN A 446 -10.25 26.13 27.08
CA ASN A 446 -10.59 24.71 27.19
C ASN A 446 -9.99 23.95 26.00
N TRP A 447 -9.13 22.98 26.32
CA TRP A 447 -8.69 21.94 25.41
C TRP A 447 -9.94 21.15 25.00
N THR A 448 -10.40 21.32 23.75
CA THR A 448 -11.61 20.65 23.23
C THR A 448 -11.22 19.43 22.40
N GLY A 449 -12.16 18.48 22.26
CA GLY A 449 -11.93 17.26 21.49
C GLY A 449 -10.94 16.31 22.18
N GLU A 450 -9.92 15.84 21.43
CA GLU A 450 -8.91 14.92 21.96
C GLU A 450 -7.75 15.61 22.69
N ALA A 451 -7.70 16.94 22.69
CA ALA A 451 -6.60 17.68 23.28
C ALA A 451 -6.42 17.28 24.76
N GLY A 452 -5.25 16.75 25.10
CA GLY A 452 -4.86 16.42 26.48
C GLY A 452 -5.38 15.07 26.94
N ASN A 453 -6.10 14.34 26.09
CA ASN A 453 -6.42 12.96 26.35
C ASN A 453 -5.13 12.13 26.44
N VAL A 454 -5.11 11.25 27.41
CA VAL A 454 -4.03 10.30 27.65
C VAL A 454 -4.57 8.90 27.46
N TYR A 455 -3.88 8.11 26.65
CA TYR A 455 -4.25 6.75 26.31
C TYR A 455 -3.15 5.79 26.79
N LEU A 456 -3.54 4.59 27.21
CA LEU A 456 -2.64 3.47 27.47
C LEU A 456 -3.15 2.29 26.66
N ASN A 457 -2.32 1.75 25.78
CA ASN A 457 -2.69 0.68 24.85
C ASN A 457 -3.98 1.00 24.05
N GLY A 458 -4.14 2.26 23.62
CA GLY A 458 -5.31 2.73 22.86
C GLY A 458 -6.58 2.99 23.69
N ILE A 459 -6.57 2.68 24.98
CA ILE A 459 -7.69 2.97 25.89
C ILE A 459 -7.44 4.32 26.55
N LYS A 460 -8.41 5.24 26.51
CA LYS A 460 -8.31 6.51 27.22
C LYS A 460 -8.31 6.24 28.73
N VAL A 461 -7.31 6.76 29.43
CA VAL A 461 -7.11 6.53 30.88
C VAL A 461 -7.12 7.83 31.68
N ALA A 462 -6.83 8.97 31.05
CA ALA A 462 -6.91 10.27 31.68
C ALA A 462 -7.17 11.40 30.67
N SER A 463 -7.48 12.57 31.19
CA SER A 463 -7.50 13.84 30.45
C SER A 463 -6.71 14.89 31.24
N ILE A 464 -5.91 15.69 30.55
CA ILE A 464 -5.08 16.74 31.17
C ILE A 464 -5.64 18.11 30.77
N SER A 465 -5.99 18.92 31.76
CA SER A 465 -6.45 20.29 31.50
C SER A 465 -5.29 21.26 31.22
N TYR A 466 -5.60 22.44 30.70
CA TYR A 466 -4.61 23.46 30.30
C TYR A 466 -3.61 23.84 31.40
N ASN A 467 -4.00 23.74 32.67
CA ASN A 467 -3.13 24.03 33.83
C ASN A 467 -2.31 22.82 34.31
N GLY A 468 -2.35 21.70 33.57
CA GLY A 468 -1.64 20.46 33.89
C GLY A 468 -2.33 19.57 34.92
N ARG A 469 -3.57 19.87 35.35
CA ARG A 469 -4.31 18.94 36.23
C ARG A 469 -4.73 17.70 35.46
N ILE A 470 -4.50 16.55 36.08
CA ILE A 470 -4.84 15.23 35.54
C ILE A 470 -6.22 14.84 36.08
N TRP A 471 -7.10 14.45 35.17
CA TRP A 471 -8.41 13.87 35.44
C TRP A 471 -8.39 12.44 34.94
N SER A 472 -8.11 11.48 35.83
CA SER A 472 -8.18 10.06 35.50
C SER A 472 -9.63 9.65 35.26
N GLU A 473 -9.91 8.95 34.18
CA GLU A 473 -11.19 8.25 34.06
C GLU A 473 -11.17 7.10 35.06
N ASN A 474 -12.25 6.91 35.82
CA ASN A 474 -12.35 5.83 36.82
C ASN A 474 -12.24 4.47 36.12
N LEU A 475 -11.02 3.97 35.96
CA LEU A 475 -10.75 2.57 35.74
C LEU A 475 -11.11 1.86 37.05
N THR A 476 -12.36 1.43 37.16
CA THR A 476 -12.72 0.27 37.99
C THR A 476 -12.01 -0.95 37.39
N LEU A 477 -10.69 -1.01 37.53
CA LEU A 477 -9.98 -2.26 37.50
C LEU A 477 -10.45 -3.00 38.75
N SER A 478 -11.44 -3.88 38.56
CA SER A 478 -11.73 -4.93 39.52
C SER A 478 -10.45 -5.69 39.76
N SER A 479 -9.78 -5.36 40.86
CA SER A 479 -8.90 -6.26 41.56
C SER A 479 -9.76 -7.42 42.03
N ASN A 480 -9.88 -8.45 41.18
CA ASN A 480 -10.37 -9.77 41.56
C ASN A 480 -9.80 -10.80 40.58
N GLY A 481 -8.79 -11.55 41.05
CA GLY A 481 -8.40 -12.87 40.52
C GLY A 481 -7.22 -12.86 39.57
#